data_AF-G3UY90-F1
#
_entry.id   AF-G3UY90-F1
#
_cell.length_a   1.000
_cell.length_b   1.000
_cell.length_c   1.000
_cell.angle_alpha   90.00
_cell.angle_beta   90.00
_cell.angle_gamma   90.00
#
_symmetry.space_group_name_H-M   'P 1'
#
loop_
_entity.id
_entity.type
_entity.pdbx_description
1 polymer ?
#
loop_
_entity_poly.entity_id
_entity_poly.type
_entity_poly.pdbx_seq_one_letter_code
_entity_poly.pdbx_strand_id
1 'polypeptide(L)'
;MPLCPLLLLALGLRLTGTLNSNDPNVCTFWESFTTTTKESHLRPFSLLPAESCHRPWEDPHTCAQPTVVYRTVYRQVVKMDSRPRLQCCRGYYESRGACVPLCAQECVHGRCVAPNQCQCAPGWRGGDCSSECAPGMWGPQCDKFCHCGNNSSCDPKSGTCFCPSGLQPPNCLQPCPAGHYGPACQFDCQCYGASCDPQDGACFCPPGRAGPRCVMRP
;
A
#
# COMPACT_ATOMS: atom_id res chain seq x y z
N MET A 1 -47.41 -20.51 33.41
CA MET A 1 -46.39 -21.54 33.71
C MET A 1 -46.12 -22.28 32.39
N PRO A 2 -44.85 -22.43 31.97
CA PRO A 2 -44.25 -21.48 31.02
C PRO A 2 -43.47 -22.16 29.86
N LEU A 3 -42.82 -21.31 29.03
CA LEU A 3 -41.66 -21.55 28.13
C LEU A 3 -41.98 -22.09 26.72
N CYS A 4 -41.51 -21.52 25.60
CA CYS A 4 -40.56 -20.44 25.35
C CYS A 4 -40.64 -20.06 23.83
N PRO A 5 -40.81 -18.79 23.42
CA PRO A 5 -40.59 -18.39 22.04
C PRO A 5 -39.10 -18.11 21.84
N LEU A 6 -38.41 -18.94 21.07
CA LEU A 6 -37.03 -18.69 20.64
C LEU A 6 -37.04 -17.52 19.64
N LEU A 7 -36.93 -16.33 20.21
CA LEU A 7 -36.60 -15.08 19.56
C LEU A 7 -35.22 -15.25 18.91
N LEU A 8 -35.18 -15.54 17.61
CA LEU A 8 -33.98 -15.42 16.79
C LEU A 8 -33.64 -13.92 16.69
N LEU A 9 -32.94 -13.42 17.71
CA LEU A 9 -32.16 -12.19 17.61
C LEU A 9 -31.14 -12.43 16.50
N ALA A 10 -31.48 -11.96 15.30
CA ALA A 10 -30.49 -11.67 14.27
C ALA A 10 -29.56 -10.58 14.83
N LEU A 11 -28.54 -11.00 15.59
CA LEU A 11 -27.29 -10.26 15.64
C LEU A 11 -26.80 -10.24 14.20
N GLY A 12 -27.18 -9.19 13.48
CA GLY A 12 -26.31 -8.68 12.44
C GLY A 12 -24.99 -8.37 13.13
N LEU A 13 -24.07 -9.34 13.11
CA LEU A 13 -22.66 -9.03 13.15
C LEU A 13 -22.45 -8.09 11.96
N ARG A 14 -22.58 -6.80 12.23
CA ARG A 14 -21.77 -5.82 11.52
C ARG A 14 -20.37 -6.37 11.71
N LEU A 15 -19.82 -6.99 10.67
CA LEU A 15 -18.39 -7.14 10.50
C LEU A 15 -17.86 -5.70 10.49
N THR A 16 -17.75 -5.10 11.68
CA THR A 16 -16.96 -3.91 11.87
C THR A 16 -15.56 -4.42 11.59
N GLY A 17 -15.04 -4.11 10.41
CA GLY A 17 -13.62 -4.23 10.18
C GLY A 17 -12.96 -3.36 11.24
N THR A 18 -12.48 -3.98 12.31
CA THR A 18 -11.73 -3.28 13.34
C THR A 18 -10.36 -3.08 12.73
N LEU A 19 -10.17 -1.92 12.08
CA LEU A 19 -8.87 -1.50 11.61
C LEU A 19 -7.87 -1.57 12.77
N ASN A 20 -6.73 -2.19 12.51
CA ASN A 20 -5.69 -2.35 13.52
C ASN A 20 -5.04 -0.99 13.79
N SER A 21 -5.06 -0.54 15.05
CA SER A 21 -4.47 0.76 15.43
C SER A 21 -2.96 0.83 15.26
N ASN A 22 -2.28 -0.32 15.10
CA ASN A 22 -0.83 -0.38 14.90
C ASN A 22 -0.42 -0.29 13.41
N ASP A 23 -1.37 -0.32 12.48
CA ASP A 23 -1.08 -0.17 11.05
C ASP A 23 -0.72 1.31 10.76
N PRO A 24 0.44 1.61 10.13
CA PRO A 24 0.85 2.97 9.82
C PRO A 24 -0.10 3.71 8.86
N ASN A 25 -0.96 2.99 8.14
CA ASN A 25 -1.94 3.54 7.22
C ASN A 25 -3.33 3.71 7.86
N VAL A 26 -3.44 3.51 9.17
CA VAL A 26 -4.66 3.78 9.97
C VAL A 26 -4.47 5.09 10.73
N CYS A 27 -5.34 6.04 10.41
CA CYS A 27 -5.38 7.37 10.99
C CYS A 27 -6.53 7.51 11.99
N THR A 28 -6.34 8.33 13.02
CA THR A 28 -7.40 8.73 13.95
C THR A 28 -8.09 10.00 13.48
N PHE A 29 -9.41 9.92 13.32
CA PHE A 29 -10.27 11.07 13.00
C PHE A 29 -11.20 11.39 14.17
N TRP A 30 -11.52 12.68 14.35
CA TRP A 30 -12.42 13.15 15.40
C TRP A 30 -13.82 13.34 14.84
N GLU A 31 -14.74 12.47 15.23
CA GLU A 31 -16.16 12.58 14.88
C GLU A 31 -16.88 13.37 15.99
N SER A 32 -17.62 14.41 15.60
CA SER A 32 -18.48 15.15 16.51
C SER A 32 -19.85 14.50 16.60
N PHE A 33 -20.40 14.43 17.81
CA PHE A 33 -21.74 13.92 18.07
C PHE A 33 -22.46 14.81 19.07
N THR A 34 -23.79 14.79 19.01
CA THR A 34 -24.64 15.60 19.88
C THR A 34 -25.27 14.73 20.97
N THR A 35 -25.12 15.17 22.21
CA THR A 35 -25.71 14.52 23.40
C THR A 35 -26.73 15.46 24.01
N THR A 36 -27.96 14.99 24.23
CA THR A 36 -28.98 15.76 24.94
C THR A 36 -28.78 15.61 26.44
N THR A 37 -28.39 16.70 27.11
CA THR A 37 -28.17 16.74 28.56
C THR A 37 -29.21 17.64 29.22
N LYS A 38 -29.64 17.23 30.41
CA LYS A 38 -30.55 18.02 31.26
C LYS A 38 -29.71 18.99 32.10
N GLU A 39 -29.78 20.27 31.76
CA GLU A 39 -29.05 21.34 32.45
C GLU A 39 -30.03 22.14 33.33
N SER A 40 -29.61 22.46 34.56
CA SER A 40 -30.35 23.35 35.45
C SER A 40 -30.09 24.82 35.10
N HIS A 41 -31.13 25.62 34.99
CA HIS A 41 -31.02 27.08 34.86
C HIS A 41 -32.01 27.80 35.76
N LEU A 42 -31.68 29.05 36.12
CA LEU A 42 -32.57 29.93 36.86
C LEU A 42 -33.58 30.56 35.90
N ARG A 43 -34.87 30.36 36.17
CA ARG A 43 -35.96 31.00 35.43
C ARG A 43 -36.75 31.92 36.37
N PRO A 44 -37.10 33.15 35.95
CA PRO A 44 -37.93 34.04 36.73
C PRO A 44 -39.40 33.58 36.73
N PHE A 45 -40.05 33.64 37.88
CA PHE A 45 -41.48 33.41 38.08
C PHE A 45 -42.10 34.60 38.79
N SER A 46 -43.24 35.09 38.28
CA SER A 46 -44.01 36.14 38.93
C SER A 46 -44.87 35.54 40.03
N LEU A 47 -44.61 35.92 41.28
CA LEU A 47 -45.50 35.60 42.39
C LEU A 47 -46.47 36.76 42.58
N LEU A 48 -47.77 36.46 42.47
CA LEU A 48 -48.81 37.41 42.79
C LEU A 48 -48.89 37.59 44.32
N PRO A 49 -49.09 38.81 44.82
CA PRO A 49 -49.37 39.05 46.23
C PRO A 49 -50.59 38.26 46.70
N ALA A 50 -50.58 37.80 47.96
CA ALA A 50 -51.68 37.02 48.53
C ALA A 50 -52.96 37.85 48.77
N GLU A 51 -52.81 39.18 48.92
CA GLU A 51 -53.94 40.10 49.09
C GLU A 51 -54.42 40.60 47.72
N SER A 52 -55.73 40.50 47.47
CA SER A 52 -56.36 41.03 46.26
C SER A 52 -56.48 42.56 46.35
N CYS A 53 -55.96 43.29 45.36
CA CYS A 53 -56.20 44.73 45.25
C CYS A 53 -57.68 44.98 44.95
N HIS A 54 -58.47 45.21 46.01
CA HIS A 54 -59.84 45.66 45.90
C HIS A 54 -59.86 47.19 45.94
N ARG A 55 -60.35 47.80 44.85
CA ARG A 55 -60.78 49.22 44.66
C ARG A 55 -59.84 50.11 43.82
N PRO A 56 -60.21 50.39 42.55
CA PRO A 56 -59.40 51.20 41.64
C PRO A 56 -59.42 52.73 41.84
N TRP A 57 -60.18 53.30 42.79
CA TRP A 57 -60.58 54.72 42.74
C TRP A 57 -60.58 55.50 44.06
N GLU A 58 -59.92 55.01 45.12
CA GLU A 58 -59.89 55.74 46.41
C GLU A 58 -58.48 56.11 46.93
N ASP A 59 -57.36 55.58 46.41
CA ASP A 59 -56.02 56.07 46.81
C ASP A 59 -54.89 55.69 45.81
N PRO A 60 -53.99 56.60 45.37
CA PRO A 60 -53.00 56.30 44.33
C PRO A 60 -51.80 55.45 44.75
N HIS A 61 -51.67 55.08 46.02
CA HIS A 61 -50.41 54.52 46.51
C HIS A 61 -50.60 53.20 47.26
N THR A 62 -49.93 52.17 46.73
CA THR A 62 -49.56 50.88 47.34
C THR A 62 -50.46 49.66 47.10
N CYS A 63 -50.76 49.35 45.82
CA CYS A 63 -50.85 47.92 45.46
C CYS A 63 -49.46 47.28 45.59
N ALA A 64 -49.37 46.19 46.34
CA ALA A 64 -48.18 45.34 46.35
C ALA A 64 -47.89 44.87 44.91
N GLN A 65 -46.67 45.11 44.40
CA GLN A 65 -46.30 44.67 43.06
C GLN A 65 -45.99 43.17 43.03
N PRO A 66 -46.18 42.48 41.89
CA PRO A 66 -45.73 41.11 41.74
C PRO A 66 -44.21 41.02 41.94
N THR A 67 -43.78 40.12 42.81
CA THR A 67 -42.36 39.90 43.07
C THR A 67 -41.82 38.87 42.09
N VAL A 68 -40.65 39.13 41.51
CA VAL A 68 -39.93 38.15 40.67
C VAL A 68 -39.10 37.25 41.56
N VAL A 69 -39.40 35.95 41.55
CA VAL A 69 -38.55 34.94 42.21
C VAL A 69 -37.86 34.06 41.16
N TYR A 70 -36.59 33.76 41.38
CA TYR A 70 -35.85 32.83 40.53
C TYR A 70 -35.99 31.42 41.09
N ARG A 71 -36.42 30.48 40.25
CA ARG A 71 -36.46 29.07 40.61
C ARG A 71 -35.62 28.27 39.63
N THR A 72 -34.92 27.26 40.15
CA THR A 72 -34.16 26.32 39.34
C THR A 72 -35.12 25.43 38.57
N VAL A 73 -35.03 25.48 37.24
CA VAL A 73 -35.77 24.61 36.33
C VAL A 73 -34.80 23.91 35.39
N TYR A 74 -35.21 22.77 34.85
CA TYR A 74 -34.37 22.01 33.95
C TYR A 74 -34.75 22.29 32.49
N ARG A 75 -33.74 22.47 31.64
CA ARG A 75 -33.89 22.52 30.19
C ARG A 75 -33.07 21.42 29.52
N GLN A 76 -33.54 20.95 28.39
CA GLN A 76 -32.74 20.08 27.52
C GLN A 76 -31.80 20.96 26.71
N VAL A 77 -30.51 20.66 26.77
CA VAL A 77 -29.48 21.34 26.00
C VAL A 77 -28.76 20.30 25.16
N VAL A 78 -28.51 20.64 23.90
CA VAL A 78 -27.73 19.81 22.99
C VAL A 78 -26.26 20.16 23.20
N LYS A 79 -25.50 19.23 23.77
CA LYS A 79 -24.05 19.36 23.95
C LYS A 79 -23.34 18.70 22.78
N MET A 80 -22.32 19.34 22.26
CA MET A 80 -21.45 18.78 21.23
C MET A 80 -20.22 18.17 21.92
N ASP A 81 -20.01 16.87 21.73
CA ASP A 81 -18.84 16.14 22.23
C ASP A 81 -18.09 15.53 21.03
N SER A 82 -16.82 15.16 21.22
CA SER A 82 -15.98 14.55 20.17
C SER A 82 -15.43 13.20 20.61
N ARG A 83 -15.31 12.26 19.67
CA ARG A 83 -14.71 10.94 19.93
C ARG A 83 -13.74 10.55 18.82
N PRO A 84 -12.66 9.82 19.13
CA PRO A 84 -11.77 9.29 18.12
C PRO A 84 -12.41 8.10 17.40
N ARG A 85 -12.18 8.02 16.09
CA ARG A 85 -12.53 6.92 15.20
C ARG A 85 -11.30 6.54 14.39
N LEU A 86 -11.04 5.25 14.23
CA LEU A 86 -9.99 4.75 13.35
C LEU A 86 -10.54 4.65 11.93
N GLN A 87 -9.79 5.17 10.97
CA GLN A 87 -10.11 5.09 9.54
C GLN A 87 -8.80 5.01 8.76
N CYS A 88 -8.84 4.41 7.56
CA CYS A 88 -7.70 4.49 6.66
C CYS A 88 -7.32 5.95 6.35
N CYS A 89 -6.02 6.22 6.30
CA CYS A 89 -5.49 7.52 5.94
C CYS A 89 -5.91 7.92 4.51
N ARG A 90 -5.79 9.21 4.19
CA ARG A 90 -6.14 9.70 2.84
C ARG A 90 -5.35 8.97 1.76
N GLY A 91 -6.04 8.54 0.71
CA GLY A 91 -5.44 7.76 -0.37
C GLY A 91 -5.39 6.25 -0.09
N TYR A 92 -5.99 5.78 1.00
CA TYR A 92 -6.15 4.36 1.29
C TYR A 92 -7.65 4.03 1.45
N TYR A 93 -8.04 2.82 1.07
CA TYR A 93 -9.38 2.29 1.30
C TYR A 93 -9.33 1.04 2.18
N GLU A 94 -10.40 0.80 2.91
CA GLU A 94 -10.51 -0.38 3.76
C GLU A 94 -10.88 -1.60 2.92
N SER A 95 -10.06 -2.65 3.01
CA SER A 95 -10.35 -3.96 2.42
C SER A 95 -9.98 -5.05 3.42
N ARG A 96 -10.97 -5.85 3.84
CA ARG A 96 -10.80 -6.96 4.80
C ARG A 96 -10.05 -6.57 6.09
N GLY A 97 -10.30 -5.37 6.62
CA GLY A 97 -9.68 -4.88 7.86
C GLY A 97 -8.24 -4.36 7.71
N ALA A 98 -7.76 -4.21 6.47
CA ALA A 98 -6.47 -3.58 6.16
C ALA A 98 -6.67 -2.33 5.28
N CYS A 99 -5.74 -1.38 5.37
CA CYS A 99 -5.75 -0.19 4.52
C CYS A 99 -4.91 -0.44 3.26
N VAL A 100 -5.59 -0.49 2.11
CA VAL A 100 -4.97 -0.72 0.81
C VAL A 100 -4.83 0.61 0.07
N PRO A 101 -3.67 0.92 -0.54
CA PRO A 101 -3.46 2.19 -1.23
C PRO A 101 -4.31 2.31 -2.50
N LEU A 102 -4.73 3.53 -2.81
CA LEU A 102 -5.44 3.91 -4.03
C LEU A 102 -4.43 4.45 -5.05
N CYS A 103 -4.35 3.79 -6.21
CA CYS A 103 -3.64 4.33 -7.36
C CYS A 103 -4.65 4.75 -8.43
N ALA A 104 -4.58 6.00 -8.88
CA ALA A 104 -5.46 6.55 -9.91
C ALA A 104 -5.27 5.88 -11.28
N GLN A 105 -4.03 5.43 -11.54
CA GLN A 105 -3.69 4.58 -12.68
C GLN A 105 -3.39 3.18 -12.19
N GLU A 106 -3.77 2.18 -12.98
CA GLU A 106 -3.43 0.79 -12.69
C GLU A 106 -1.93 0.57 -12.91
N CYS A 107 -1.26 -0.10 -11.96
CA CYS A 107 0.13 -0.49 -12.11
C CYS A 107 0.21 -1.74 -13.00
N VAL A 108 0.38 -1.58 -14.32
CA VAL A 108 0.26 -2.67 -15.32
C VAL A 108 1.20 -3.83 -14.99
N HIS A 109 2.50 -3.54 -14.84
CA HIS A 109 3.51 -4.51 -14.44
C HIS A 109 4.06 -4.18 -13.05
N GLY A 110 3.18 -4.08 -12.06
CA GLY A 110 3.59 -3.73 -10.70
C GLY A 110 2.49 -3.86 -9.67
N ARG A 111 2.71 -3.22 -8.51
CA ARG A 111 1.71 -3.12 -7.44
C ARG A 111 1.67 -1.71 -6.86
N CYS A 112 0.49 -1.30 -6.42
CA CYS A 112 0.30 -0.05 -5.69
C CYS A 112 0.85 -0.21 -4.27
N VAL A 113 1.85 0.61 -3.89
CA VAL A 113 2.49 0.54 -2.57
C VAL A 113 2.16 1.74 -1.68
N ALA A 114 1.81 2.86 -2.29
CA ALA A 114 1.33 4.07 -1.63
C ALA A 114 0.35 4.80 -2.56
N PRO A 115 -0.37 5.83 -2.09
CA PRO A 115 -1.33 6.55 -2.92
C PRO A 115 -0.66 7.09 -4.19
N ASN A 116 -1.15 6.66 -5.35
CA ASN A 116 -0.58 6.98 -6.66
C ASN A 116 0.91 6.64 -6.84
N GLN A 117 1.42 5.64 -6.11
CA GLN A 117 2.79 5.18 -6.23
C GLN A 117 2.84 3.69 -6.55
N CYS A 118 3.31 3.38 -7.76
CA CYS A 118 3.53 2.02 -8.22
C CYS A 118 4.96 1.56 -7.92
N GLN A 119 5.08 0.34 -7.40
CA GLN A 119 6.32 -0.41 -7.39
C GLN A 119 6.32 -1.35 -8.61
N CYS A 120 7.17 -1.06 -9.59
CA CYS A 120 7.25 -1.84 -10.81
C CYS A 120 8.00 -3.16 -10.60
N ALA A 121 7.58 -4.18 -11.36
CA ALA A 121 8.32 -5.41 -11.52
C ALA A 121 9.67 -5.15 -12.23
N PRO A 122 10.68 -6.00 -12.01
CA PRO A 122 11.96 -5.87 -12.72
C PRO A 122 11.76 -5.86 -14.24
N GLY A 123 12.49 -4.98 -14.93
CA GLY A 123 12.38 -4.80 -16.38
C GLY A 123 11.35 -3.75 -16.81
N TRP A 124 10.61 -3.17 -15.86
CA TRP A 124 9.58 -2.15 -16.11
C TRP A 124 9.84 -0.88 -15.29
N ARG A 125 9.40 0.25 -15.84
CA ARG A 125 9.49 1.60 -15.27
C ARG A 125 8.29 2.45 -15.67
N GLY A 126 8.26 3.67 -15.12
CA GLY A 126 7.21 4.66 -15.37
C GLY A 126 6.25 4.76 -14.19
N GLY A 127 5.37 5.76 -14.22
CA GLY A 127 4.41 6.01 -13.13
C GLY A 127 3.39 4.87 -12.95
N ASP A 128 3.07 4.16 -14.03
CA ASP A 128 2.11 3.06 -14.13
C ASP A 128 2.76 1.72 -14.47
N CYS A 129 4.10 1.65 -14.52
CA CYS A 129 4.85 0.46 -14.91
C CYS A 129 4.51 -0.10 -16.31
N SER A 130 4.10 0.77 -17.24
CA SER A 130 3.79 0.37 -18.63
C SER A 130 5.02 0.35 -19.55
N SER A 131 6.11 1.00 -19.17
CA SER A 131 7.29 1.17 -20.02
C SER A 131 8.38 0.16 -19.66
N GLU A 132 8.96 -0.49 -20.65
CA GLU A 132 10.12 -1.36 -20.45
C GLU A 132 11.39 -0.56 -20.16
N CYS A 133 12.39 -1.22 -19.58
CA CYS A 133 13.72 -0.66 -19.43
C CYS A 133 14.36 -0.31 -20.78
N ALA A 134 15.12 0.78 -20.80
CA ALA A 134 15.98 1.07 -21.94
C ALA A 134 17.07 -0.01 -22.07
N PRO A 135 17.55 -0.29 -23.29
CA PRO A 135 18.66 -1.22 -23.49
C PRO A 135 19.87 -0.85 -22.63
N GLY A 136 20.47 -1.85 -21.97
CA GLY A 136 21.60 -1.65 -21.06
C GLY A 136 21.23 -1.23 -19.63
N MET A 137 19.95 -1.19 -19.30
CA MET A 137 19.45 -0.96 -17.94
C MET A 137 18.62 -2.15 -17.45
N TRP A 138 18.60 -2.38 -16.14
CA TRP A 138 17.88 -3.50 -15.54
C TRP A 138 17.41 -3.21 -14.12
N GLY A 139 16.58 -4.11 -13.59
CA GLY A 139 16.07 -4.08 -12.23
C GLY A 139 14.73 -3.36 -12.09
N PRO A 140 14.24 -3.18 -10.85
CA PRO A 140 13.02 -2.41 -10.60
C PRO A 140 13.27 -0.94 -10.95
N GLN A 141 12.34 -0.31 -11.67
CA GLN A 141 12.46 1.08 -12.16
C GLN A 141 13.65 1.35 -13.11
N CYS A 142 14.41 0.32 -13.50
CA CYS A 142 15.54 0.41 -14.41
C CYS A 142 16.70 1.27 -13.90
N ASP A 143 16.95 1.29 -12.60
CA ASP A 143 17.97 2.16 -11.98
C ASP A 143 19.40 1.57 -12.05
N LYS A 144 19.57 0.35 -12.57
CA LYS A 144 20.87 -0.32 -12.63
C LYS A 144 21.37 -0.44 -14.05
N PHE A 145 22.65 -0.16 -14.26
CA PHE A 145 23.32 -0.36 -15.55
C PHE A 145 23.79 -1.81 -15.72
N CYS A 146 23.81 -2.26 -16.96
CA CYS A 146 24.36 -3.55 -17.33
C CYS A 146 25.88 -3.45 -17.50
N HIS A 147 26.59 -4.39 -16.87
CA HIS A 147 28.05 -4.41 -16.83
C HIS A 147 28.59 -5.50 -17.76
N CYS A 148 28.07 -5.52 -18.99
CA CYS A 148 28.37 -6.54 -19.97
C CYS A 148 29.50 -6.06 -20.91
N GLY A 149 30.50 -6.91 -21.10
CA GLY A 149 31.62 -6.69 -22.00
C GLY A 149 31.24 -6.83 -23.47
N ASN A 150 32.12 -6.37 -24.36
CA ASN A 150 31.98 -6.53 -25.81
C ASN A 150 30.65 -6.02 -26.38
N ASN A 151 30.07 -4.97 -25.77
CA ASN A 151 28.80 -4.37 -26.18
C ASN A 151 27.61 -5.36 -26.19
N SER A 152 27.66 -6.39 -25.35
CA SER A 152 26.57 -7.36 -25.20
C SER A 152 25.39 -6.74 -24.44
N SER A 153 24.17 -7.13 -24.81
CA SER A 153 22.96 -6.74 -24.09
C SER A 153 22.74 -7.62 -22.86
N CYS A 154 21.83 -7.17 -22.00
CA CYS A 154 21.47 -7.84 -20.75
C CYS A 154 19.97 -8.05 -20.67
N ASP A 155 19.57 -9.02 -19.86
CA ASP A 155 18.19 -9.20 -19.45
C ASP A 155 17.74 -8.00 -18.58
N PRO A 156 16.70 -7.25 -18.96
CA PRO A 156 16.24 -6.09 -18.20
C PRO A 156 15.65 -6.44 -16.82
N LYS A 157 15.32 -7.71 -16.58
CA LYS A 157 14.77 -8.20 -15.31
C LYS A 157 15.88 -8.59 -14.33
N SER A 158 16.83 -9.41 -14.77
CA SER A 158 17.88 -9.97 -13.90
C SER A 158 19.23 -9.25 -13.99
N GLY A 159 19.49 -8.51 -15.07
CA GLY A 159 20.80 -7.94 -15.38
C GLY A 159 21.80 -8.95 -15.94
N THR A 160 21.37 -10.18 -16.23
CA THR A 160 22.25 -11.23 -16.78
C THR A 160 22.65 -10.88 -18.22
N CYS A 161 23.94 -10.89 -18.52
CA CYS A 161 24.44 -10.59 -19.85
C CYS A 161 24.17 -11.74 -20.83
N PHE A 162 23.73 -11.39 -22.03
CA PHE A 162 23.63 -12.32 -23.15
C PHE A 162 24.99 -12.45 -23.81
N CYS A 163 25.81 -13.38 -23.31
CA CYS A 163 27.14 -13.62 -23.87
C CYS A 163 27.06 -14.30 -25.23
N PRO A 164 27.77 -13.79 -26.26
CA PRO A 164 27.97 -14.55 -27.49
C PRO A 164 28.77 -15.83 -27.20
N SER A 165 28.68 -16.80 -28.11
CA SER A 165 29.45 -18.04 -28.02
C SER A 165 30.94 -17.77 -27.82
N GLY A 166 31.59 -18.59 -27.01
CA GLY A 166 33.03 -18.45 -26.74
C GLY A 166 33.40 -17.41 -25.69
N LEU A 167 32.44 -16.71 -25.08
CA LEU A 167 32.67 -15.85 -23.92
C LEU A 167 32.01 -16.42 -22.66
N GLN A 168 32.70 -16.26 -21.53
CA GLN A 168 32.27 -16.79 -20.25
C GLN A 168 31.33 -15.79 -19.52
N PRO A 169 30.21 -16.28 -18.94
CA PRO A 169 29.44 -15.52 -17.95
C PRO A 169 30.27 -15.21 -16.69
N PRO A 170 29.92 -14.19 -15.89
CA PRO A 170 28.69 -13.41 -15.94
C PRO A 170 28.73 -12.16 -16.85
N ASN A 171 29.92 -11.64 -17.18
CA ASN A 171 30.06 -10.32 -17.83
C ASN A 171 30.57 -10.39 -19.27
N CYS A 172 30.78 -11.58 -19.85
CA CYS A 172 31.24 -11.73 -21.24
C CYS A 172 32.57 -11.00 -21.54
N LEU A 173 33.48 -10.97 -20.56
CA LEU A 173 34.78 -10.30 -20.68
C LEU A 173 35.91 -11.28 -21.03
N GLN A 174 35.81 -12.53 -20.58
CA GLN A 174 36.83 -13.54 -20.75
C GLN A 174 36.36 -14.60 -21.76
N PRO A 175 37.29 -15.17 -22.56
CA PRO A 175 36.97 -16.32 -23.41
C PRO A 175 36.65 -17.55 -22.57
N CYS A 176 36.04 -18.57 -23.19
CA CYS A 176 35.80 -19.85 -22.52
C CYS A 176 37.10 -20.49 -22.00
N PRO A 177 37.03 -21.21 -20.87
CA PRO A 177 38.16 -21.96 -20.37
C PRO A 177 38.56 -23.04 -21.38
N ALA A 178 39.86 -23.38 -21.39
CA ALA A 178 40.39 -24.38 -22.30
C ALA A 178 39.63 -25.70 -22.18
N GLY A 179 39.19 -26.24 -23.32
CA GLY A 179 38.39 -27.46 -23.37
C GLY A 179 36.87 -27.24 -23.34
N HIS A 180 36.40 -25.99 -23.30
CA HIS A 180 34.97 -25.65 -23.40
C HIS A 180 34.67 -24.70 -24.56
N TYR A 181 33.46 -24.79 -25.12
CA TYR A 181 33.01 -23.95 -26.23
C TYR A 181 31.51 -23.66 -26.20
N GLY A 182 31.08 -22.75 -27.08
CA GLY A 182 29.68 -22.41 -27.33
C GLY A 182 29.09 -21.39 -26.33
N PRO A 183 27.75 -21.26 -26.28
CA PRO A 183 27.07 -20.31 -25.41
C PRO A 183 27.28 -20.69 -23.95
N ALA A 184 27.65 -19.70 -23.14
CA ALA A 184 27.98 -19.87 -21.72
C ALA A 184 29.06 -20.94 -21.42
N CYS A 185 29.87 -21.33 -22.42
CA CYS A 185 30.90 -22.37 -22.31
C CYS A 185 30.36 -23.73 -21.84
N GLN A 186 29.11 -24.06 -22.19
CA GLN A 186 28.43 -25.25 -21.67
C GLN A 186 28.87 -26.57 -22.33
N PHE A 187 29.60 -26.52 -23.45
CA PHE A 187 29.96 -27.71 -24.21
C PHE A 187 31.44 -28.05 -24.05
N ASP A 188 31.75 -29.33 -23.84
CA ASP A 188 33.12 -29.84 -23.75
C ASP A 188 33.71 -30.18 -25.13
N CYS A 189 34.96 -29.80 -25.34
CA CYS A 189 35.71 -30.08 -26.55
C CYS A 189 36.18 -31.54 -26.61
N GLN A 190 35.94 -32.18 -27.75
CA GLN A 190 36.21 -33.61 -27.93
C GLN A 190 37.45 -33.86 -28.82
N CYS A 191 38.56 -33.18 -28.50
CA CYS A 191 39.75 -33.08 -29.36
C CYS A 191 40.91 -34.01 -28.97
N TYR A 192 40.67 -35.08 -28.20
CA TYR A 192 41.69 -36.07 -27.79
C TYR A 192 43.02 -35.45 -27.30
N GLY A 193 42.92 -34.40 -26.48
CA GLY A 193 44.05 -33.68 -25.87
C GLY A 193 44.57 -32.47 -26.64
N ALA A 194 43.98 -32.12 -27.79
CA ALA A 194 44.28 -30.89 -28.52
C ALA A 194 43.39 -29.72 -28.07
N SER A 195 43.82 -28.49 -28.37
CA SER A 195 43.02 -27.27 -28.11
C SER A 195 41.85 -27.17 -29.10
N CYS A 196 40.81 -26.44 -28.71
CA CYS A 196 39.62 -26.18 -29.53
C CYS A 196 39.32 -24.68 -29.59
N ASP A 197 38.60 -24.28 -30.63
CA ASP A 197 38.05 -22.94 -30.73
C ASP A 197 36.88 -22.76 -29.74
N PRO A 198 36.87 -21.70 -28.91
CA PRO A 198 35.83 -21.48 -27.91
C PRO A 198 34.45 -21.10 -28.51
N GLN A 199 34.39 -20.63 -29.76
CA GLN A 199 33.14 -20.23 -30.41
C GLN A 199 32.34 -21.45 -30.90
N ASP A 200 32.98 -22.33 -31.68
CA ASP A 200 32.34 -23.41 -32.42
C ASP A 200 32.82 -24.82 -32.03
N GLY A 201 33.87 -24.93 -31.22
CA GLY A 201 34.43 -26.20 -30.76
C GLY A 201 35.35 -26.89 -31.78
N ALA A 202 35.75 -26.20 -32.85
CA ALA A 202 36.64 -26.76 -33.86
C ALA A 202 38.01 -27.12 -33.27
N CYS A 203 38.49 -28.34 -33.51
CA CYS A 203 39.74 -28.83 -32.94
C CYS A 203 40.96 -28.35 -33.74
N PHE A 204 41.97 -27.81 -33.05
CA PHE A 204 43.27 -27.48 -33.61
C PHE A 204 44.22 -28.67 -33.50
N CYS A 205 44.22 -29.56 -34.50
CA CYS A 205 44.99 -30.81 -34.44
C CYS A 205 46.51 -30.60 -34.54
N PRO A 206 47.30 -31.30 -33.71
CA PRO A 206 48.75 -31.28 -33.83
C PRO A 206 49.23 -31.99 -35.11
N PRO A 207 50.47 -31.74 -35.56
CA PRO A 207 51.04 -32.41 -36.73
C PRO A 207 50.91 -33.94 -36.66
N GLY A 208 50.49 -34.56 -37.77
CA GLY A 208 50.31 -36.02 -37.85
C GLY A 208 48.97 -36.52 -37.29
N ARG A 209 48.02 -35.63 -36.99
CA ARG A 209 46.62 -35.98 -36.71
C ARG A 209 45.66 -35.11 -37.52
N ALA A 210 44.52 -35.67 -37.91
CA ALA A 210 43.49 -34.99 -38.69
C ALA A 210 42.07 -35.39 -38.25
N GLY A 211 41.08 -34.66 -38.77
CA GLY A 211 39.67 -34.89 -38.54
C GLY A 211 39.06 -34.06 -37.41
N PRO A 212 37.72 -34.12 -37.25
CA PRO A 212 36.98 -33.26 -36.32
C PRO A 212 37.28 -33.51 -34.85
N ARG A 213 37.94 -34.63 -34.52
CA ARG A 213 38.32 -35.02 -33.14
C ARG A 213 39.81 -35.29 -32.98
N CYS A 214 40.63 -35.01 -34.00
CA CYS A 214 42.07 -35.30 -34.04
C CYS A 214 42.44 -36.76 -33.74
N VAL A 215 41.64 -37.70 -34.25
CA VAL A 215 41.84 -39.15 -34.06
C VAL A 215 42.42 -39.84 -35.30
N MET A 216 42.30 -39.24 -36.48
CA MET A 216 42.82 -39.86 -37.70
C MET A 216 44.32 -39.61 -37.80
N ARG A 217 45.10 -40.65 -38.06
CA ARG A 217 46.49 -40.50 -38.49
C ARG A 217 46.48 -40.46 -40.02
N PRO A 218 47.09 -39.44 -40.65
CA PRO A 218 47.21 -39.35 -42.09
C PRO A 218 48.09 -40.48 -42.66
#